data_AF-A0A7X4YV14-F1
#
_entry.id   AF-A0A7X4YV14-F1
#
_cell.length_a   1.000
_cell.length_b   1.000
_cell.length_c   1.000
_cell.angle_alpha   90.00
_cell.angle_beta   90.00
_cell.angle_gamma   90.00
#
_symmetry.space_group_name_H-M   'P 1'
#
loop_
_entity.id
_entity.type
_entity.pdbx_description
1 polymer ?
#
loop_
_entity_poly.entity_id
_entity_poly.type
_entity_poly.pdbx_seq_one_letter_code
_entity_poly.pdbx_strand_id
1 'polypeptide(L)' 'MAACQVNEWLDEYNDYMLLFHMFGDRTYLDEAEEIMKSMEIYVGRMLRIEKLNLASVPVIWS' A
#
# COMPACT_ATOMS: atom_id res chain seq x y z
N MET A 1 -5.22 -10.92 7.12
CA MET A 1 -6.06 -10.19 6.14
C MET A 1 -5.30 -9.04 5.48
N ALA A 2 -4.52 -8.25 6.23
CA ALA A 2 -3.71 -7.13 5.71
C ALA A 2 -2.74 -7.47 4.54
N ALA A 3 -1.95 -8.53 4.66
CA ALA A 3 -0.92 -8.84 3.66
C ALA A 3 -1.49 -9.32 2.31
N CYS A 4 -2.65 -9.99 2.31
CA CYS A 4 -3.30 -10.47 1.08
C CYS A 4 -3.77 -9.29 0.22
N GLN A 5 -4.37 -8.28 0.86
CA GLN A 5 -4.88 -7.10 0.18
C GLN A 5 -3.76 -6.24 -0.44
N VAL A 6 -2.61 -6.13 0.23
CA VAL A 6 -1.45 -5.40 -0.33
C VAL A 6 -0.85 -6.14 -1.52
N ASN A 7 -0.81 -7.48 -1.48
CA ASN A 7 -0.33 -8.26 -2.61
C ASN A 7 -1.24 -8.11 -3.83
N GLU A 8 -2.56 -8.17 -3.65
CA GLU A 8 -3.53 -7.94 -4.74
C GLU A 8 -3.35 -6.56 -5.39
N TRP A 9 -3.15 -5.50 -4.59
CA TRP A 9 -2.87 -4.17 -5.10
C TRP A 9 -1.52 -4.06 -5.84
N LEU A 10 -0.49 -4.79 -5.40
CA LEU A 10 0.79 -4.84 -6.11
C LEU A 10 0.65 -5.55 -7.46
N ASP A 11 -0.12 -6.64 -7.51
CA ASP A 11 -0.40 -7.36 -8.75
C ASP A 11 -1.18 -6.47 -9.73
N GLU A 12 -2.23 -5.78 -9.27
CA GLU A 12 -3.00 -4.83 -10.08
C GLU A 12 -2.13 -3.66 -10.59
N TYR A 13 -1.27 -3.09 -9.74
CA TYR A 13 -0.32 -2.05 -10.14
C TYR A 13 0.61 -2.54 -11.26
N ASN A 14 1.14 -3.76 -11.12
CA ASN A 14 2.04 -4.35 -12.11
C ASN A 14 1.33 -4.59 -13.45
N ASP A 15 0.07 -5.05 -13.41
CA ASP A 15 -0.75 -5.24 -14.61
C ASP A 15 -0.98 -3.90 -15.33
N TYR A 16 -1.33 -2.83 -14.61
CA TYR A 16 -1.50 -1.51 -15.21
C TYR A 16 -0.19 -0.94 -15.80
N MET A 17 0.92 -1.09 -15.10
CA MET A 17 2.22 -0.68 -15.63
C MET A 17 2.60 -1.46 -16.90
N LEU A 18 2.30 -2.77 -16.94
CA LEU A 18 2.51 -3.58 -18.12
C LEU A 18 1.64 -3.11 -19.30
N LEU A 19 0.36 -2.86 -19.06
CA LEU A 19 -0.56 -2.32 -20.07
C LEU A 19 -0.11 -0.95 -20.59
N PHE A 20 0.34 -0.06 -19.70
CA PHE A 20 0.94 1.21 -20.08
C PHE A 20 2.17 1.02 -20.97
N HIS A 21 3.07 0.10 -20.62
CA HIS A 21 4.25 -0.20 -21.45
C HIS A 21 3.90 -0.80 -22.81
N MET A 22 2.85 -1.61 -22.90
CA MET A 22 2.40 -2.23 -24.15
C MET A 22 1.69 -1.25 -25.08
N PHE A 23 0.81 -0.40 -24.54
CA PHE A 23 -0.12 0.39 -25.34
C PHE A 23 0.15 1.90 -25.31
N GLY A 24 0.93 2.39 -24.34
CA GLY A 24 1.24 3.81 -24.17
C GLY A 24 0.05 4.67 -23.75
N ASP A 25 -1.07 4.06 -23.36
CA ASP A 25 -2.28 4.79 -22.93
C ASP A 25 -2.13 5.28 -21.50
N ARG A 26 -2.20 6.60 -21.33
CA ARG A 26 -2.03 7.28 -20.05
C ARG A 26 -3.07 6.87 -19.01
N THR A 27 -4.25 6.40 -19.43
CA THR A 27 -5.28 5.89 -18.52
C THR A 27 -4.72 4.79 -17.61
N TYR A 28 -3.89 3.88 -18.15
CA TYR A 28 -3.26 2.84 -17.33
C TYR A 28 -2.26 3.39 -16.31
N LEU A 29 -1.55 4.48 -16.65
CA LEU A 29 -0.65 5.15 -15.71
C LEU A 29 -1.44 5.85 -14.59
N ASP A 30 -2.55 6.49 -14.94
CA ASP A 30 -3.42 7.17 -13.97
C ASP A 30 -4.02 6.15 -12.97
N GLU A 31 -4.49 4.99 -13.44
CA GLU A 31 -4.97 3.89 -12.59
C GLU A 31 -3.86 3.32 -11.68
N ALA A 32 -2.64 3.12 -12.21
CA ALA A 32 -1.50 2.67 -11.41
C ALA A 32 -1.15 3.67 -10.29
N GLU A 33 -1.24 4.98 -10.56
CA GLU A 33 -1.04 6.02 -9.54
C GLU A 33 -2.10 5.98 -8.44
N GLU A 34 -3.36 5.69 -8.76
CA GLU A 34 -4.43 5.57 -7.76
C GLU A 34 -4.20 4.40 -6.80
N ILE A 35 -3.75 3.26 -7.32
CA ILE A 35 -3.41 2.09 -6.51
C ILE A 35 -2.23 2.41 -5.59
N MET A 36 -1.18 3.07 -6.10
CA MET A 36 -0.03 3.49 -5.29
C MET A 36 -0.44 4.42 -4.14
N LYS A 37 -1.28 5.43 -4.42
CA LYS A 37 -1.82 6.34 -3.39
C LYS A 37 -2.61 5.57 -2.32
N SER A 38 -3.40 4.59 -2.73
CA SER A 38 -4.18 3.74 -1.82
C SER A 38 -3.28 2.91 -0.90
N MET A 39 -2.21 2.32 -1.46
CA MET A 39 -1.18 1.60 -0.71
C MET A 39 -0.46 2.51 0.31
N GLU A 40 -0.04 3.71 -0.09
CA GLU A 40 0.63 4.66 0.80
C GLU A 40 -0.25 5.05 2.01
N ILE A 41 -1.53 5.33 1.76
CA ILE A 41 -2.49 5.64 2.82
C ILE A 41 -2.64 4.46 3.77
N TYR A 42 -2.76 3.24 3.24
CA TYR A 42 -2.90 2.03 4.03
C TYR A 42 -1.67 1.77 4.92
N VAL A 43 -0.47 1.75 4.34
CA VAL A 43 0.78 1.57 5.07
C VAL A 43 0.97 2.68 6.11
N GLY A 44 0.66 3.93 5.76
CA GLY A 44 0.71 5.06 6.69
C GLY A 44 -0.27 4.96 7.87
N ARG A 45 -1.41 4.27 7.71
CA ARG A 45 -2.32 3.94 8.82
C ARG A 45 -1.75 2.82 9.69
N MET A 46 -1.22 1.76 9.08
CA MET A 46 -0.62 0.63 9.79
C MET A 46 0.57 1.06 10.65
N LEU A 47 1.49 1.87 10.11
CA LEU A 47 2.63 2.41 10.84
C LEU A 47 2.20 3.30 12.02
N ARG A 48 1.10 4.04 11.89
CA ARG A 48 0.55 4.85 13.00
C ARG A 48 -0.05 3.97 14.10
N ILE A 49 -0.79 2.93 13.73
CA ILE A 49 -1.34 1.96 14.70
C ILE A 49 -0.21 1.25 15.43
N GLU A 50 0.83 0.81 14.72
CA GLU A 50 2.00 0.17 15.32
C GLU A 50 2.69 1.09 16.33
N LYS A 51 2.91 2.37 15.98
CA LYS A 51 3.47 3.36 16.91
C LYS A 51 2.61 3.58 18.16
N LEU A 52 1.28 3.61 18.02
CA LEU A 52 0.36 3.73 19.15
C LEU A 52 0.39 2.48 20.05
N ASN A 53 0.44 1.29 19.46
CA ASN A 53 0.55 0.04 20.20
C ASN A 53 1.86 0.00 21.02
N LEU A 54 2.99 0.40 20.42
CA LEU A 54 4.28 0.47 21.12
C LEU A 54 4.31 1.52 22.24
N ALA A 55 3.61 2.65 22.07
CA ALA A 55 3.49 3.68 23.11
C ALA A 55 2.57 3.28 24.28
N SER A 56 1.71 2.27 24.08
CA SER A 56 0.73 1.81 25.07
C SER A 56 1.24 0.67 25.98
N VAL A 57 2.42 0.10 25.72
CA VAL A 57 3.05 -0.91 26.58
C VAL A 57 3.76 -0.20 27.75
N PRO A 58 3.32 -0.35 29.01
CA PRO A 58 4.05 0.23 30.13
C PRO A 58 5.38 -0.52 30.29
N VAL A 59 6.48 0.23 30.28
CA VAL A 59 7.81 -0.30 30.57
C VAL A 59 7.84 -0.66 32.06
N ILE A 60 7.49 -1.91 32.37
CA ILE A 60 7.73 -2.49 33.70
C ILE A 60 9.21 -2.86 33.72
N TRP A 61 10.04 -1.97 34.24
CA TRP A 61 11.43 -2.30 34.58
C TRP A 61 11.39 -3.29 35.75
N SER A 62 11.90 -4.51 35.54
CA SER A 62 12.20 -5.51 36.57
C SER A 62 13.67 -5.45 36.97
#